data_AF-A0A9E5Q2W7-F1
#
_entry.id   AF-A0A9E5Q2W7-F1
#
_cell.length_a   1.000
_cell.length_b   1.000
_cell.length_c   1.000
_cell.angle_alpha   90.00
_cell.angle_beta   90.00
_cell.angle_gamma   90.00
#
_symmetry.space_group_name_H-M   'P 1'
#
loop_
_entity.id
_entity.type
_entity.pdbx_description
1 polymer ?
#
loop_
_entity_poly.entity_id
_entity_poly.type
_entity_poly.pdbx_seq_one_letter_code
_entity_poly.pdbx_strand_id
1 'polypeptide(L)'
;MQQDERQKTIDCVFHIPTPVGDNSAGITWAAAVVKDKGGADNISSVLHDIDAGELTSMKAGTLIEVPKRVRFSSIFLNNAQRLAQVQAAFIAEQTAIQAEKQITLAFVGYEGDIA
;
A
#
# COMPACT_ATOMS: atom_id res chain seq x y z
N MET A 1 -26.81 -1.83 -17.22
CA MET A 1 -26.29 -2.92 -16.36
C MET A 1 -24.77 -2.98 -16.33
N GLN A 2 -24.03 -3.44 -17.35
CA GLN A 2 -22.54 -3.41 -17.31
C GLN A 2 -21.94 -1.99 -17.33
N GLN A 3 -22.59 -1.04 -18.02
CA GLN A 3 -22.12 0.35 -18.11
C GLN A 3 -22.30 1.09 -16.77
N ASP A 4 -23.36 0.80 -16.01
CA ASP A 4 -23.60 1.37 -14.68
C ASP A 4 -22.60 0.83 -13.66
N GLU A 5 -22.22 -0.45 -13.76
CA GLU A 5 -21.17 -1.04 -12.91
C GLU A 5 -19.79 -0.41 -13.18
N ARG A 6 -19.45 -0.17 -14.46
CA ARG A 6 -18.22 0.55 -14.84
C ARG A 6 -18.23 2.01 -14.38
N GLN A 7 -19.39 2.64 -14.25
CA GLN A 7 -19.50 4.01 -13.70
C GLN A 7 -19.51 4.03 -12.17
N LYS A 8 -19.78 2.90 -11.51
CA LYS A 8 -19.87 2.77 -10.05
C LYS A 8 -18.57 2.27 -9.42
N THR A 9 -17.57 1.88 -10.20
CA THR A 9 -16.30 1.40 -9.68
C THR A 9 -15.13 2.02 -10.43
N ILE A 10 -13.98 2.11 -9.76
CA ILE A 10 -12.70 2.45 -10.37
C ILE A 10 -11.62 1.55 -9.79
N ASP A 11 -10.76 1.04 -10.65
CA ASP A 11 -9.56 0.32 -10.22
C ASP A 11 -8.45 1.35 -9.98
N CYS A 12 -7.92 1.36 -8.77
CA CYS A 12 -6.86 2.24 -8.31
C CYS A 12 -5.65 1.41 -7.90
N VAL A 13 -4.48 2.02 -7.98
CA VAL A 13 -3.26 1.51 -7.36
C VAL A 13 -2.82 2.56 -6.35
N PHE A 14 -2.75 2.18 -5.08
CA PHE A 14 -2.35 3.08 -4.01
C PHE A 14 -0.91 2.83 -3.62
N HIS A 15 -0.08 3.87 -3.64
CA HIS A 15 1.25 3.85 -3.05
C HIS A 15 1.16 4.41 -1.64
N ILE A 16 1.20 3.53 -0.65
CA ILE A 16 1.01 3.86 0.75
C ILE A 16 2.38 3.99 1.42
N PRO A 17 2.67 5.10 2.12
CA PRO A 17 3.93 5.24 2.82
C PRO A 17 4.01 4.29 4.02
N THR A 18 5.14 3.60 4.11
CA THR A 18 5.51 2.80 5.28
C THR A 18 5.69 3.72 6.50
N PRO A 19 5.35 3.27 7.73
CA PRO A 19 5.61 4.06 8.94
C PRO A 19 7.07 4.49 9.08
N VAL A 20 7.30 5.66 9.68
CA VAL A 20 8.65 6.16 9.96
C VAL A 20 9.17 5.54 11.27
N GLY A 21 10.48 5.31 11.33
CA GLY A 21 11.18 4.76 12.49
C GLY A 21 11.35 3.25 12.41
N ASP A 22 11.50 2.64 13.58
CA ASP A 22 11.85 1.25 13.73
C ASP A 22 10.68 0.41 14.23
N ASN A 23 10.71 -0.88 13.89
CA ASN A 23 9.83 -1.89 14.47
C ASN A 23 10.35 -2.33 15.86
N SER A 24 9.67 -3.30 16.49
CA SER A 24 10.07 -3.81 17.80
C SER A 24 11.40 -4.57 17.80
N ALA A 25 11.93 -4.95 16.64
CA ALA A 25 13.24 -5.58 16.48
C ALA A 25 14.38 -4.56 16.24
N GLY A 26 14.10 -3.26 16.27
CA GLY A 26 15.10 -2.21 16.05
C GLY A 26 15.55 -2.09 14.59
N ILE A 27 14.80 -2.65 13.63
CA ILE A 27 15.03 -2.42 12.20
C ILE A 27 14.03 -1.39 11.69
N THR A 28 14.45 -0.58 10.72
CA THR A 28 13.54 0.39 10.10
C THR A 28 12.38 -0.35 9.45
N TRP A 29 11.17 0.21 9.51
CA TRP A 29 10.01 -0.42 8.86
C TRP A 29 10.24 -0.63 7.36
N ALA A 30 10.95 0.29 6.71
CA ALA A 30 11.33 0.17 5.30
C ALA A 30 12.20 -1.08 5.05
N ALA A 31 13.23 -1.31 5.89
CA ALA A 31 14.05 -2.51 5.80
C ALA A 31 13.25 -3.78 6.10
N ALA A 32 12.32 -3.72 7.07
CA ALA A 32 11.44 -4.84 7.39
C ALA A 32 10.55 -5.23 6.20
N VAL A 33 9.99 -4.24 5.49
CA VAL A 33 9.20 -4.45 4.26
C VAL A 33 10.05 -5.13 3.18
N VAL A 34 11.27 -4.64 2.96
CA VAL A 34 12.17 -5.25 1.95
C VAL A 34 12.52 -6.69 2.33
N LYS A 35 12.79 -6.97 3.61
CA LYS A 35 13.09 -8.32 4.11
C LYS A 35 11.89 -9.26 3.96
N ASP A 36 10.68 -8.81 4.28
CA ASP A 36 9.41 -9.54 4.11
C ASP A 36 9.17 -9.94 2.64
N LYS A 37 9.55 -9.08 1.70
CA LYS A 37 9.49 -9.37 0.27
C LYS A 37 10.65 -10.24 -0.26
N GLY A 38 11.57 -10.65 0.61
CA GLY A 38 12.74 -11.45 0.24
C GLY A 38 13.83 -10.67 -0.49
N GLY A 39 13.82 -9.33 -0.41
CA GLY A 39 14.77 -8.45 -1.06
C GLY A 39 14.13 -7.44 -2.03
N ALA A 40 14.86 -6.36 -2.31
CA ALA A 40 14.38 -5.24 -3.14
C ALA A 40 14.12 -5.65 -4.60
N ASP A 41 14.83 -6.66 -5.09
CA ASP A 41 14.67 -7.17 -6.46
C ASP A 41 13.35 -7.91 -6.68
N ASN A 42 12.72 -8.39 -5.60
CA ASN A 42 11.41 -9.03 -5.65
C ASN A 42 10.26 -8.01 -5.58
N ILE A 43 10.56 -6.71 -5.43
CA ILE A 43 9.56 -5.65 -5.39
C ILE A 43 9.39 -5.08 -6.79
N SER A 44 8.18 -5.28 -7.34
CA SER A 44 7.74 -4.76 -8.63
C SER A 44 6.38 -4.09 -8.50
N SER A 45 6.09 -3.15 -9.39
CA SER A 45 4.77 -2.54 -9.52
C SER A 45 3.89 -3.34 -10.47
N VAL A 46 2.58 -3.30 -10.25
CA VAL A 46 1.57 -3.77 -11.21
C VAL A 46 1.32 -2.76 -12.35
N LEU A 47 1.77 -1.51 -12.19
CA LEU A 47 1.68 -0.48 -13.21
C LEU A 47 2.83 -0.64 -14.21
N HIS A 48 2.49 -0.75 -15.50
CA HIS A 48 3.48 -0.94 -16.56
C HIS A 48 4.38 0.29 -16.75
N ASP A 49 3.82 1.49 -16.58
CA ASP A 49 4.50 2.78 -16.78
C ASP A 49 4.67 3.55 -15.46
N ILE A 50 4.99 2.83 -14.37
CA ILE A 50 5.26 3.47 -13.07
C ILE A 50 6.42 4.48 -13.18
N ASP A 51 6.31 5.60 -12.46
CA ASP A 51 7.41 6.53 -12.31
C ASP A 51 8.65 5.86 -11.68
N ALA A 52 9.84 6.18 -12.19
CA ALA A 52 11.08 5.57 -11.73
C ALA A 52 11.40 5.91 -10.27
N GLY A 53 11.03 7.11 -9.80
CA GLY A 53 11.19 7.54 -8.41
C GLY A 53 10.23 6.80 -7.47
N GLU A 54 8.98 6.59 -7.89
CA GLU A 54 8.03 5.76 -7.14
C GLU A 54 8.49 4.31 -7.05
N LEU A 55 8.93 3.71 -8.15
CA LEU A 55 9.47 2.34 -8.15
C LEU A 55 10.71 2.23 -7.26
N THR A 56 11.60 3.23 -7.29
CA THR A 56 12.77 3.28 -6.40
C THR A 56 12.35 3.31 -4.94
N SER A 57 11.31 4.09 -4.61
CA SER A 57 10.78 4.19 -3.25
C SER A 57 10.12 2.88 -2.78
N MET A 58 9.41 2.19 -3.69
CA MET A 58 8.89 0.84 -3.41
C MET A 58 10.03 -0.15 -3.13
N LYS A 59 11.07 -0.16 -3.96
CA LYS A 59 12.25 -1.04 -3.77
C LYS A 59 13.03 -0.72 -2.51
N ALA A 60 13.01 0.53 -2.05
CA ALA A 60 13.56 0.95 -0.77
C ALA A 60 12.65 0.56 0.43
N GLY A 61 11.45 0.04 0.18
CA GLY A 61 10.46 -0.32 1.21
C GLY A 61 9.75 0.88 1.84
N THR A 62 9.92 2.08 1.30
CA THR A 62 9.28 3.30 1.82
C THR A 62 7.87 3.51 1.29
N LEU A 63 7.51 2.83 0.19
CA LEU A 63 6.16 2.74 -0.35
C LEU A 63 5.72 1.28 -0.48
N ILE A 64 4.45 1.03 -0.16
CA ILE A 64 3.78 -0.25 -0.37
C ILE A 64 2.69 -0.03 -1.41
N GLU A 65 2.74 -0.81 -2.49
CA GLU A 65 1.72 -0.79 -3.53
C GLU A 65 0.52 -1.67 -3.17
N VAL A 66 -0.68 -1.12 -3.29
CA VAL A 66 -1.94 -1.81 -3.02
C VAL A 66 -2.92 -1.57 -4.17
N PRO A 67 -3.16 -2.58 -5.02
CA PRO A 67 -4.25 -2.54 -5.99
C PRO A 67 -5.60 -2.60 -5.28
N LYS A 68 -6.50 -1.65 -5.57
CA LYS A 68 -7.81 -1.53 -4.93
C LYS A 68 -8.90 -1.18 -5.93
N ARG A 69 -9.98 -1.95 -5.91
CA ARG A 69 -11.24 -1.57 -6.57
C ARG A 69 -12.09 -0.72 -5.64
N VAL A 70 -12.17 0.58 -5.91
CA VAL A 70 -13.01 1.52 -5.16
C VAL A 70 -14.41 1.50 -5.75
N ARG A 71 -15.43 1.32 -4.90
CA ARG A 71 -16.83 1.39 -5.29
C ARG A 71 -17.44 2.71 -4.85
N PHE A 72 -17.94 3.48 -5.81
CA PHE A 72 -18.65 4.72 -5.56
C PHE A 72 -20.03 4.46 -4.97
N SER A 73 -20.45 5.35 -4.06
CA SER A 73 -21.79 5.27 -3.45
C SER A 73 -22.91 5.46 -4.48
N SER A 74 -22.66 6.25 -5.53
CA SER A 74 -23.61 6.56 -6.60
C SER A 74 -22.91 6.75 -7.94
N ILE A 75 -23.62 6.52 -9.04
CA ILE A 75 -23.14 6.80 -10.40
C ILE A 75 -23.22 8.29 -10.77
N PHE A 76 -24.07 9.05 -10.07
CA PHE A 76 -24.35 10.48 -10.32
C PHE A 76 -23.37 11.43 -9.60
N LEU A 77 -22.25 10.91 -9.10
CA LEU A 77 -21.23 11.73 -8.45
C LEU A 77 -20.43 12.53 -9.48
N ASN A 78 -20.17 13.80 -9.16
CA ASN A 78 -19.22 14.62 -9.91
C ASN A 78 -17.76 14.23 -9.61
N ASN A 79 -16.81 14.80 -10.36
CA ASN A 79 -15.39 14.46 -10.22
C ASN A 79 -14.83 14.74 -8.81
N ALA A 80 -15.23 15.84 -8.16
CA ALA A 80 -14.77 16.16 -6.81
C ALA A 80 -15.28 15.14 -5.77
N GLN A 81 -16.53 14.69 -5.90
CA GLN A 81 -17.09 13.67 -5.02
C GLN A 81 -16.48 12.29 -5.25
N ARG A 82 -16.18 11.93 -6.50
CA ARG A 82 -15.45 10.70 -6.83
C ARG A 82 -14.04 10.72 -6.24
N LEU A 83 -13.33 11.84 -6.38
CA LEU A 83 -12.02 12.04 -5.77
C LEU A 83 -12.07 11.90 -4.24
N ALA A 84 -13.05 12.51 -3.59
CA ALA A 84 -13.22 12.41 -2.14
C ALA A 84 -13.41 10.95 -1.67
N GLN A 85 -14.15 10.13 -2.43
CA GLN A 85 -14.33 8.71 -2.10
C GLN A 85 -13.07 7.88 -2.35
N VAL A 86 -12.30 8.18 -3.40
CA VAL A 86 -10.99 7.55 -3.62
C VAL A 86 -10.02 7.92 -2.50
N GLN A 87 -9.97 9.18 -2.09
CA GLN A 87 -9.15 9.64 -0.95
C GLN A 87 -9.57 8.97 0.37
N ALA A 88 -10.87 8.84 0.63
CA ALA A 88 -11.35 8.13 1.80
C ALA A 88 -10.93 6.64 1.77
N ALA A 89 -11.00 6.00 0.61
CA ALA A 89 -10.52 4.62 0.43
C ALA A 89 -9.00 4.52 0.63
N PHE A 90 -8.22 5.48 0.14
CA PHE A 90 -6.77 5.56 0.37
C PHE A 90 -6.43 5.66 1.86
N ILE A 91 -7.09 6.55 2.61
CA ILE A 91 -6.86 6.73 4.06
C ILE A 91 -7.23 5.46 4.84
N ALA A 92 -8.36 4.84 4.47
CA ALA A 92 -8.77 3.57 5.08
C ALA A 92 -7.73 2.46 4.83
N GLU A 93 -7.22 2.36 3.59
CA GLU A 93 -6.20 1.37 3.24
C GLU A 93 -4.86 1.67 3.92
N GLN A 94 -4.46 2.94 4.00
CA GLN A 94 -3.28 3.37 4.74
C GLN A 94 -3.35 2.92 6.20
N THR A 95 -4.50 3.12 6.84
CA THR A 95 -4.70 2.71 8.24
C THR A 95 -4.65 1.19 8.39
N ALA A 96 -5.31 0.45 7.48
CA ALA A 96 -5.33 -1.01 7.50
C ALA A 96 -3.94 -1.62 7.27
N ILE A 97 -3.21 -1.15 6.27
CA ILE A 97 -1.85 -1.60 5.96
C ILE A 97 -0.89 -1.24 7.09
N GLN A 98 -0.98 -0.05 7.67
CA GLN A 98 -0.14 0.29 8.81
C GLN A 98 -0.41 -0.62 10.01
N ALA A 99 -1.66 -0.92 10.33
CA ALA A 99 -2.01 -1.86 11.40
C ALA A 99 -1.54 -3.30 11.10
N GLU A 100 -1.74 -3.78 9.87
CA GLU A 100 -1.29 -5.11 9.45
C GLU A 100 0.24 -5.22 9.48
N LYS A 101 0.95 -4.22 8.94
CA LYS A 101 2.42 -4.19 8.92
C LYS A 101 3.00 -4.00 10.30
N GLN A 102 2.34 -3.26 11.18
CA GLN A 102 2.72 -3.20 12.60
C GLN A 102 2.70 -4.58 13.25
N ILE A 103 1.76 -5.46 12.90
CA ILE A 103 1.69 -6.82 13.46
C ILE A 103 2.68 -7.75 12.75
N THR A 104 2.61 -7.82 11.43
CA THR A 104 3.37 -8.79 10.62
C THR A 104 4.86 -8.49 10.59
N LEU A 105 5.24 -7.21 10.63
CA LEU A 105 6.63 -6.79 10.59
C LEU A 105 7.18 -6.37 11.95
N ALA A 106 6.39 -6.37 13.04
CA ALA A 106 6.86 -5.97 14.38
C ALA A 106 8.14 -6.70 14.80
N PHE A 107 8.21 -8.00 14.51
CA PHE A 107 9.26 -8.89 14.96
C PHE A 107 10.22 -9.33 13.86
N VAL A 108 9.99 -8.89 12.62
CA VAL A 108 10.92 -9.16 11.51
C VAL A 108 12.27 -8.54 11.87
N GLY A 109 13.33 -9.34 11.87
CA GLY A 109 14.66 -8.90 12.31
C GLY A 109 15.14 -9.55 13.61
N TYR A 110 14.24 -10.12 14.42
CA TYR A 110 14.67 -11.03 15.48
C TYR A 110 15.18 -12.33 14.83
N GLU A 111 16.50 -12.54 14.87
CA GLU A 111 17.10 -13.85 14.63
C GLU A 111 17.01 -14.63 15.94
N GLY A 112 16.57 -15.89 15.86
CA GLY A 112 16.04 -16.65 16.99
C GLY A 112 16.89 -16.62 18.27
N ASP A 113 16.38 -15.92 19.29
CA ASP A 113 16.59 -16.26 20.70
C ASP A 113 15.27 -16.85 21.23
N ILE A 114 14.91 -18.03 20.71
CA ILE A 114 14.12 -18.96 21.51
C ILE A 114 15.16 -19.88 22.16
N ALA A 115 15.70 -19.42 23.28
CA ALA A 115 16.48 -20.25 24.20
C ALA A 115 15.57 -21.22 24.95
#